data_AF-A0A3D3JZ06-F1
#
_entry.id   AF-A0A3D3JZ06-F1
#
_cell.length_a   1.000
_cell.length_b   1.000
_cell.length_c   1.000
_cell.angle_alpha   90.00
_cell.angle_beta   90.00
_cell.angle_gamma   90.00
#
_symmetry.space_group_name_H-M   'P 1'
#
loop_
_entity.id
_entity.type
_entity.pdbx_description
1 polymer ?
#
loop_
_entity_poly.entity_id
_entity_poly.type
_entity_poly.pdbx_seq_one_letter_code
_entity_poly.pdbx_strand_id
1 'polypeptide(L)' 'MLHFPLVDWNVPESFPIIGGKHIEFFKYIFNVADSAITVGAALLLIFRKKAFPNGLDF' A
#
# COMPACT_ATOMS: atom_id res chain seq x y z
N MET A 1 2.47 7.33 11.98
CA MET A 1 1.83 6.12 11.42
C MET A 1 0.58 6.58 10.72
N LEU A 2 0.58 6.55 9.39
CA LEU A 2 -0.55 6.98 8.58
C LEU A 2 -1.47 5.78 8.37
N HIS A 3 -2.72 5.89 8.80
CA HIS A 3 -3.74 4.86 8.60
C HIS A 3 -4.56 5.28 7.38
N PHE A 4 -4.44 4.51 6.30
CA PHE A 4 -5.23 4.68 5.09
C PHE A 4 -6.03 3.40 4.82
N PRO A 5 -7.27 3.29 5.31
CA PRO A 5 -8.16 2.23 4.86
C PRO A 5 -8.55 2.50 3.39
N LEU A 6 -8.23 1.58 2.49
CA LEU A 6 -8.54 1.74 1.05
C LEU A 6 -10.03 1.60 0.77
N VAL A 7 -10.72 0.78 1.55
CA VAL A 7 -12.17 0.62 1.49
C VAL A 7 -12.68 0.55 2.92
N ASP A 8 -13.53 1.51 3.26
CA ASP A 8 -14.26 1.56 4.52
C ASP A 8 -15.75 1.54 4.16
N TRP A 9 -16.44 0.47 4.55
CA TRP A 9 -17.84 0.27 4.21
C TRP A 9 -18.63 -0.35 5.36
N ASN A 10 -19.79 0.23 5.63
CA ASN A 10 -20.78 -0.32 6.55
C ASN A 10 -21.77 -1.21 5.79
N VAL A 11 -21.78 -2.50 6.12
CA VAL A 11 -22.69 -3.45 5.46
C VAL A 11 -24.13 -3.15 5.89
N PRO A 12 -25.06 -2.93 4.95
CA PRO A 12 -26.47 -2.71 5.27
C PRO A 12 -27.05 -3.90 6.05
N GLU A 13 -27.92 -3.63 7.03
CA GLU A 13 -28.56 -4.66 7.85
C GLU A 13 -29.38 -5.68 7.05
N SER A 14 -29.80 -5.30 5.83
CA SER A 14 -30.53 -6.15 4.89
C SER A 14 -29.70 -7.27 4.26
N PHE A 15 -28.38 -7.32 4.50
CA PHE A 15 -27.53 -8.42 4.03
C PHE A 15 -27.63 -9.66 4.95
N PRO A 16 -28.04 -10.82 4.42
CA PRO A 16 -28.05 -12.04 5.21
C PRO A 16 -26.59 -12.43 5.50
N ILE A 17 -26.27 -12.75 6.76
CA ILE A 17 -24.95 -13.23 7.28
C ILE A 17 -23.97 -12.12 7.72
N ILE A 18 -23.81 -11.04 6.97
CA ILE A 18 -22.81 -9.98 7.27
C ILE A 18 -23.44 -8.60 7.53
N GLY A 19 -24.76 -8.49 7.54
CA GLY A 19 -25.49 -7.25 7.80
C GLY A 19 -25.09 -6.61 9.13
N GLY A 20 -24.90 -5.29 9.12
CA GLY A 20 -24.52 -4.50 10.30
C GLY A 20 -23.04 -4.55 10.68
N LYS A 21 -22.18 -5.25 9.93
CA LYS A 21 -20.72 -5.25 10.19
C LYS A 21 -20.01 -4.12 9.45
N HIS A 22 -19.06 -3.50 10.15
CA HIS A 22 -18.07 -2.59 9.56
C HIS A 22 -16.98 -3.42 8.87
N ILE A 23 -16.82 -3.27 7.55
CA ILE A 23 -15.76 -3.92 6.79
C ILE A 23 -14.77 -2.84 6.37
N GLU A 24 -13.54 -3.01 6.85
CA GLU A 24 -12.38 -2.27 6.37
C GLU A 24 -11.50 -3.23 5.58
N PHE A 25 -11.46 -3.04 4.26
CA PHE A 25 -10.56 -3.78 3.39
C PHE A 25 -9.31 -2.92 3.17
N PHE A 26 -8.13 -3.51 3.42
CA PHE A 26 -6.81 -2.85 3.40
C PHE A 26 -6.57 -1.83 4.55
N LYS A 27 -6.44 -2.30 5.80
CA LYS A 27 -5.95 -1.48 6.94
C LYS A 27 -4.42 -1.30 6.91
N TYR A 28 -3.87 -0.68 5.87
CA TYR A 28 -2.42 -0.50 5.81
C TYR A 28 -1.98 0.63 6.74
N ILE A 29 -1.11 0.26 7.67
CA ILE A 29 -0.39 1.19 8.53
C ILE A 29 0.92 1.49 7.83
N PHE A 30 0.95 2.58 7.05
CA PHE A 30 2.20 3.03 6.44
C PHE A 30 2.95 3.92 7.43
N ASN A 31 4.21 3.58 7.70
CA ASN A 31 5.12 4.55 8.29
C ASN A 31 5.79 5.37 7.18
N VAL A 32 6.21 6.60 7.51
CA VAL A 32 6.92 7.48 6.57
C VAL A 32 8.20 6.80 6.06
N ALA A 33 8.83 5.98 6.90
CA ALA A 33 9.98 5.16 6.52
C ALA A 33 9.65 4.16 5.39
N ASP A 34 8.54 3.42 5.52
CA ASP A 34 8.13 2.41 4.53
C ASP A 34 7.74 3.07 3.20
N SER A 35 7.12 4.25 3.26
CA SER A 35 6.84 5.06 2.06
C SER A 35 8.12 5.55 1.40
N ALA A 36 9.11 6.01 2.16
CA ALA A 36 10.40 6.46 1.62
C ALA A 36 11.17 5.30 0.96
N ILE A 37 11.17 4.11 1.58
CA ILE A 37 11.80 2.90 1.01
C ILE A 37 11.08 2.50 -0.30
N THR A 38 9.74 2.48 -0.30
CA THR A 38 8.95 2.12 -1.48
C THR A 38 9.18 3.08 -2.63
N VAL A 39 9.17 4.39 -2.37
CA VAL A 39 9.45 5.42 -3.38
C VAL A 39 10.89 5.32 -3.88
N GLY A 40 11.87 5.12 -2.99
CA GLY A 40 13.27 4.92 -3.37
C GLY A 40 13.46 3.71 -4.27
N ALA A 41 12.88 2.56 -3.91
CA ALA A 41 12.92 1.35 -4.71
C ALA A 41 12.24 1.54 -6.08
N ALA A 42 11.08 2.19 -6.11
CA ALA A 42 10.37 2.50 -7.36
C ALA A 42 11.19 3.41 -8.28
N LEU A 43 11.84 4.44 -7.74
CA LEU A 43 12.72 5.32 -8.49
C LEU A 43 13.94 4.56 -9.03
N LEU A 44 14.55 3.69 -8.23
CA LEU A 44 15.66 2.85 -8.68
C LEU A 44 15.24 1.88 -9.79
N LEU A 45 14.02 1.34 -9.73
CA LEU A 45 13.46 0.47 -10.76
C LEU A 45 13.19 1.24 -12.06
N ILE A 46 12.51 2.39 -11.98
CA ILE A 46 12.19 3.24 -13.14
C ILE A 46 13.46 3.79 -13.79
N PHE A 47 14.38 4.32 -12.99
CA PHE A 47 15.64 4.91 -13.46
C PHE A 47 16.80 3.92 -13.46
N ARG A 48 16.53 2.60 -13.55
CA ARG A 48 17.56 1.55 -13.46
C ARG A 48 18.75 1.78 -14.38
N LYS A 49 18.54 2.23 -15.62
CA LYS A 49 19.65 2.50 -16.57
C LYS A 49 20.53 3.68 -16.17
N LYS A 50 19.97 4.68 -15.48
CA LYS A 50 20.72 5.86 -15.00
C LYS A 50 21.32 5.62 -13.62
N ALA A 51 20.60 4.90 -12.76
CA ALA A 51 21.05 4.49 -11.44
C ALA A 51 22.17 3.43 -11.52
N PHE A 52 22.08 2.53 -12.50
CA PHE A 52 23.01 1.41 -12.72
C PHE A 52 23.43 1.35 -14.20
N PRO A 53 24.26 2.30 -14.69
CA PRO A 53 24.69 2.34 -16.09
C PRO A 53 25.50 1.12 -16.51
N ASN A 54 26.24 0.50 -15.58
CA ASN A 54 27.03 -0.70 -15.81
C ASN A 54 26.31 -1.99 -15.35
N GLY A 55 25.03 -1.91 -14.99
CA GLY A 55 24.32 -3.02 -14.36
C GLY A 55 24.66 -3.18 -12.88
N LEU A 56 24.21 -4.29 -12.30
CA LEU A 56 24.49 -4.67 -10.93
C LEU A 56 25.47 -5.85 -10.98
N ASP A 57 26.76 -5.53 -11.05
CA ASP A 57 27.83 -6.52 -10.96
C ASP A 57 28.10 -6.75 -9.47
N PHE A 58 27.50 -7.81 -8.92
CA PHE A 58 27.77 -8.30 -7.57
C PHE A 58 28.58 -9.60 -7.63
#